data_AF-A0A1S1P2I5-F1
#
_entry.id   AF-A0A1S1P2I5-F1
#
_cell.length_a   1.000
_cell.length_b   1.000
_cell.length_c   1.000
_cell.angle_alpha   90.00
_cell.angle_beta   90.00
_cell.angle_gamma   90.00
#
_symmetry.space_group_name_H-M   'P 1'
#
loop_
_entity.id
_entity.type
_entity.pdbx_description
1 polymer ?
#
loop_
_entity_poly.entity_id
_entity_poly.type
_entity_poly.pdbx_seq_one_letter_code
_entity_poly.pdbx_strand_id
1 'polypeptide(L)'
;MERPFVHRIRERLEATGKSVRKAALDAGLSETALKDLLANEKQWPKLDTLQKLAVSLETDPAWLAFGGDDVVEEARAASAAMPPASLPVVGEVAAGRWLEADDHVDVPPYDPVPVQPDARWPVEAQYGLMVRGTSLNRVALDGDILACVDAIAARYRPREDDLVIVEMRRNAGLLRQMTAKRYMRLSTHIELWPDSDDPRWQTPIIIPHPEDGLSSAVEDEDGRIEVRIKAMVTWIHRPMQRRGR
;
A
#
# COMPACT_ATOMS: atom_id res chain seq x y z
N MET A 1 12.49 -4.84 -42.88
CA MET A 1 12.27 -4.70 -41.43
C MET A 1 13.63 -4.41 -40.83
N GLU A 2 13.83 -3.20 -40.31
CA GLU A 2 15.13 -2.78 -39.77
C GLU A 2 15.48 -3.62 -38.54
N ARG A 3 16.72 -4.11 -38.44
CA ARG A 3 17.16 -4.98 -37.34
C ARG A 3 17.58 -4.13 -36.14
N PRO A 4 16.81 -4.07 -35.03
CA PRO A 4 17.06 -3.10 -33.96
C PRO A 4 18.42 -3.29 -33.27
N PHE A 5 18.91 -4.53 -33.19
CA PHE A 5 20.21 -4.83 -32.57
C PHE A 5 21.41 -4.36 -33.42
N VAL A 6 21.27 -4.25 -34.74
CA VAL A 6 22.34 -3.79 -35.64
C VAL A 6 22.63 -2.31 -35.40
N HIS A 7 21.57 -1.52 -35.23
CA HIS A 7 21.69 -0.11 -34.89
C HIS A 7 22.46 0.07 -33.56
N ARG A 8 22.05 -0.66 -32.52
CA ARG A 8 22.68 -0.62 -31.19
C ARG A 8 24.15 -1.06 -31.19
N ILE A 9 24.49 -2.07 -31.99
CA ILE A 9 25.90 -2.48 -32.16
C ILE A 9 26.71 -1.34 -32.81
N ARG A 10 26.18 -0.66 -33.84
CA ARG A 10 26.86 0.45 -34.50
C ARG A 10 27.04 1.65 -33.56
N GLU A 11 25.99 1.99 -32.83
CA GLU A 11 26.02 3.04 -31.81
C GLU A 11 27.13 2.81 -30.77
N ARG A 12 27.24 1.57 -30.26
CA ARG A 12 28.31 1.23 -29.31
C ARG A 12 29.70 1.16 -29.95
N LEU A 13 29.83 0.75 -31.21
CA LEU A 13 31.10 0.81 -31.93
C LEU A 13 31.59 2.26 -32.05
N GLU A 14 30.70 3.19 -32.35
CA GLU A 14 31.01 4.62 -32.39
C GLU A 14 31.39 5.15 -31.00
N ALA A 15 30.59 4.87 -29.97
CA ALA A 15 30.83 5.34 -28.62
C ALA A 15 32.13 4.79 -27.98
N THR A 16 32.50 3.54 -28.31
CA THR A 16 33.76 2.92 -27.84
C THR A 16 34.96 3.24 -28.74
N GLY A 17 34.74 3.86 -29.90
CA GLY A 17 35.76 4.10 -30.92
C GLY A 17 36.38 2.81 -31.50
N LYS A 18 35.75 1.65 -31.31
CA LYS A 18 36.26 0.37 -31.79
C LYS A 18 35.87 0.14 -33.25
N SER A 19 36.81 -0.32 -34.05
CA SER A 19 36.48 -0.83 -35.39
C SER A 19 35.72 -2.15 -35.29
N VAL A 20 34.89 -2.46 -36.29
CA VAL A 20 34.15 -3.74 -36.40
C VAL A 20 35.09 -4.94 -36.22
N ARG A 21 36.28 -4.87 -36.82
CA ARG A 21 37.34 -5.89 -36.72
C ARG A 21 37.81 -6.05 -35.27
N LYS A 22 38.14 -4.93 -34.61
CA LYS A 22 38.65 -4.91 -33.24
C LYS A 22 37.61 -5.43 -32.25
N ALA A 23 36.35 -4.99 -32.36
CA ALA A 23 35.29 -5.45 -31.47
C ALA A 23 34.97 -6.95 -31.62
N ALA A 24 35.11 -7.52 -32.83
CA ALA A 24 34.97 -8.95 -33.03
C ALA A 24 36.09 -9.75 -32.33
N LEU A 25 37.34 -9.28 -32.47
CA LEU A 25 38.51 -9.93 -31.86
C LEU A 25 38.52 -9.81 -30.33
N ASP A 26 38.22 -8.62 -29.80
CA ASP A 26 38.08 -8.39 -28.35
C ASP A 26 36.96 -9.26 -27.74
N ALA A 27 35.92 -9.58 -28.52
CA ALA A 27 34.83 -10.49 -28.13
C ALA A 27 35.19 -11.99 -28.27
N GLY A 28 36.40 -12.33 -28.72
CA GLY A 28 36.80 -13.72 -28.99
C GLY A 28 36.06 -14.37 -30.17
N LEU A 29 35.55 -13.56 -31.10
CA LEU A 29 34.92 -14.01 -32.34
C LEU A 29 35.91 -13.97 -33.51
N SER A 30 35.55 -14.58 -34.64
CA SER A 30 36.36 -14.44 -35.86
C SER A 30 36.33 -13.01 -36.39
N GLU A 31 37.41 -12.63 -37.07
CA GLU A 31 37.60 -11.30 -37.65
C GLU A 31 36.46 -10.83 -38.57
N THR A 32 35.78 -11.76 -39.23
CA THR A 32 34.66 -11.48 -40.12
C THR A 32 33.30 -11.63 -39.43
N ALA A 33 33.21 -12.29 -38.27
CA ALA A 33 31.93 -12.64 -37.66
C ALA A 33 31.01 -11.44 -37.43
N LEU A 34 31.53 -10.34 -36.89
CA LEU A 34 30.74 -9.13 -36.66
C LEU A 34 30.39 -8.42 -37.97
N LYS A 35 31.31 -8.42 -38.95
CA LYS A 35 31.06 -7.85 -40.29
C LYS A 35 29.95 -8.61 -41.01
N ASP A 36 30.00 -9.93 -40.97
CA ASP A 36 29.02 -10.83 -41.59
C ASP A 36 27.65 -10.69 -40.89
N LEU A 37 27.64 -10.60 -39.56
CA LEU A 37 26.44 -10.34 -38.76
C LEU A 37 25.77 -9.00 -39.14
N LEU A 38 26.57 -7.94 -39.32
CA LEU A 38 26.06 -6.62 -39.71
C LEU A 38 25.56 -6.60 -41.17
N ALA A 39 26.20 -7.33 -42.07
CA ALA A 39 25.87 -7.36 -43.51
C ALA A 39 24.69 -8.28 -43.85
N ASN A 40 24.53 -9.41 -43.16
CA ASN A 40 23.54 -10.42 -43.51
C ASN A 40 22.18 -10.16 -42.86
N GLU A 41 21.23 -9.65 -43.62
CA GLU A 41 19.87 -9.30 -43.16
C GLU A 41 19.08 -10.46 -42.53
N LYS A 42 19.38 -11.71 -42.90
CA LYS A 42 18.68 -12.89 -42.38
C LYS A 42 19.34 -13.47 -41.13
N GLN A 43 20.54 -13.00 -40.78
CA GLN A 43 21.30 -13.55 -39.68
C GLN A 43 20.95 -12.86 -38.37
N TRP A 44 20.59 -13.69 -37.39
CA TRP A 44 20.34 -13.28 -36.01
C TRP A 44 21.44 -13.85 -35.11
N PRO A 45 22.05 -13.04 -34.25
CA PRO A 45 23.08 -13.51 -33.36
C PRO A 45 22.48 -14.41 -32.28
N LYS A 46 23.21 -15.45 -31.90
CA LYS A 46 22.85 -16.27 -30.73
C LYS A 46 23.14 -15.49 -29.45
N LEU A 47 22.52 -15.90 -28.35
CA LEU A 47 22.73 -15.29 -27.03
C LEU A 47 24.22 -15.26 -26.65
N ASP A 48 24.96 -16.34 -26.87
CA ASP A 48 26.41 -16.41 -26.63
C ASP A 48 27.20 -15.36 -27.43
N THR A 49 26.82 -15.13 -28.69
CA THR A 49 27.44 -14.10 -29.54
C THR A 49 27.14 -12.69 -29.02
N LEU A 50 25.91 -12.44 -28.57
CA LEU A 50 25.52 -11.16 -27.98
C LEU A 50 26.25 -10.90 -26.66
N GLN A 51 26.40 -11.92 -25.81
CA GLN A 51 27.14 -11.81 -24.55
C GLN A 51 28.62 -11.46 -24.78
N LYS A 52 29.26 -12.15 -25.73
CA LYS A 52 30.66 -11.87 -26.12
C LYS A 52 30.82 -10.46 -26.67
N LEU A 53 29.91 -10.02 -27.54
CA LEU A 53 29.93 -8.67 -28.08
C LEU A 53 29.65 -7.61 -27.02
N ALA A 54 28.76 -7.88 -26.06
CA ALA A 54 28.43 -6.97 -24.97
C ALA A 54 29.67 -6.65 -24.11
N VAL A 55 30.48 -7.66 -23.79
CA VAL A 55 31.75 -7.49 -23.08
C VAL A 55 32.70 -6.59 -23.87
N SER A 56 32.88 -6.87 -25.17
CA SER A 56 33.75 -6.04 -26.01
C SER A 56 33.22 -4.62 -26.22
N LEU A 57 31.91 -4.43 -26.28
CA LEU A 57 31.25 -3.15 -26.54
C LEU A 57 30.91 -2.38 -25.25
N GLU A 58 31.35 -2.89 -24.10
CA GLU A 58 31.17 -2.28 -22.77
C GLU A 58 29.70 -1.91 -22.53
N THR A 59 28.80 -2.89 -22.72
CA THR A 59 27.34 -2.71 -22.58
C THR A 59 26.70 -3.98 -22.04
N ASP A 60 25.38 -3.95 -21.83
CA ASP A 60 24.60 -5.08 -21.36
C ASP A 60 24.10 -5.95 -22.54
N PRO A 61 24.19 -7.29 -22.47
CA PRO A 61 23.70 -8.18 -23.53
C PRO A 61 22.20 -8.06 -23.79
N ALA A 62 21.39 -7.79 -22.76
CA ALA A 62 19.95 -7.57 -22.92
C ALA A 62 19.68 -6.21 -23.59
N TRP A 63 20.46 -5.17 -23.28
CA TRP A 63 20.39 -3.89 -24.01
C TRP A 63 20.71 -4.06 -25.50
N LEU A 64 21.75 -4.80 -25.87
CA LEU A 64 22.03 -5.08 -27.30
C LEU A 64 20.89 -5.86 -27.97
N ALA A 65 20.31 -6.84 -27.27
CA ALA A 65 19.25 -7.70 -27.80
C ALA A 65 17.91 -6.97 -27.94
N PHE A 66 17.52 -6.19 -26.93
CA PHE A 66 16.16 -5.69 -26.75
C PHE A 66 16.07 -4.15 -26.67
N GLY A 67 17.18 -3.45 -26.50
CA GLY A 67 17.22 -2.04 -26.06
C GLY A 67 17.13 -1.95 -24.53
N GLY A 68 17.28 -0.77 -23.93
CA GLY A 68 17.24 -0.71 -22.46
C GLY A 68 17.16 0.62 -21.72
N ASP A 69 16.94 1.77 -22.36
CA ASP A 69 16.78 3.03 -21.61
C ASP A 69 15.40 3.65 -21.79
N ASP A 70 14.86 3.68 -23.02
CA ASP A 70 13.57 4.34 -23.30
C ASP A 70 12.42 3.73 -22.49
N VAL A 71 12.30 2.41 -22.42
CA VAL A 71 11.22 1.73 -21.67
C VAL A 71 11.35 1.88 -20.15
N VAL A 72 12.58 1.99 -19.63
CA VAL A 72 12.82 2.12 -18.18
C VAL A 72 12.64 3.57 -17.74
N GLU A 73 13.11 4.52 -18.55
CA GLU A 73 12.93 5.95 -18.31
C GLU A 73 11.48 6.39 -18.57
N GLU A 74 10.79 5.85 -19.57
CA GLU A 74 9.35 6.05 -19.76
C GLU A 74 8.54 5.50 -18.58
N ALA A 75 8.89 4.31 -18.07
CA ALA A 75 8.23 3.75 -16.88
C ALA A 75 8.49 4.60 -15.62
N ARG A 76 9.72 5.11 -15.44
CA ARG A 76 10.06 6.03 -14.34
C ARG A 76 9.35 7.37 -14.47
N ALA A 77 9.32 7.96 -15.66
CA ALA A 77 8.63 9.21 -15.93
C ALA A 77 7.12 9.06 -15.74
N ALA A 78 6.53 7.96 -16.20
CA ALA A 78 5.13 7.63 -15.97
C ALA A 78 4.82 7.47 -14.47
N SER A 79 5.68 6.78 -13.72
CA SER A 79 5.52 6.63 -12.27
C SER A 79 5.71 7.94 -11.50
N ALA A 80 6.60 8.83 -11.96
CA ALA A 80 6.85 10.13 -11.33
C ALA A 80 5.75 11.16 -11.65
N ALA A 81 5.04 11.00 -12.76
CA ALA A 81 3.93 11.86 -13.17
C ALA A 81 2.61 11.51 -12.45
N MET A 82 2.50 10.33 -11.83
CA MET A 82 1.34 10.00 -11.01
C MET A 82 1.41 10.80 -9.69
N PRO A 83 0.34 11.51 -9.30
CA PRO A 83 0.30 12.15 -8.00
C PRO A 83 0.53 11.09 -6.92
N PRO A 84 1.34 11.38 -5.88
CA PRO A 84 1.62 10.40 -4.85
C PRO A 84 0.29 10.03 -4.19
N ALA A 85 -0.13 8.79 -4.41
CA ALA A 85 -1.31 8.29 -3.74
C ALA A 85 -1.00 8.22 -2.25
N SER A 86 -1.95 8.65 -1.45
CA SER A 86 -1.80 8.69 -0.01
C SER A 86 -3.11 8.33 0.67
N LEU A 87 -3.00 7.73 1.85
CA LEU A 87 -4.13 7.43 2.71
C LEU A 87 -4.34 8.62 3.67
N PRO A 88 -5.46 9.34 3.58
CA PRO A 88 -5.73 10.47 4.47
C PRO A 88 -5.95 9.95 5.90
N VAL A 89 -5.32 10.58 6.89
CA VAL A 89 -5.48 10.20 8.31
C VAL A 89 -6.43 11.20 8.96
N VAL A 90 -7.68 10.77 9.15
CA VAL A 90 -8.81 11.68 9.41
C VAL A 90 -9.18 11.82 10.89
N GLY A 91 -8.50 11.10 11.78
CA GLY A 91 -8.79 11.15 13.20
C GLY A 91 -8.06 10.09 14.02
N GLU A 92 -8.57 9.83 15.22
CA GLU A 92 -7.98 8.90 16.19
C GLU A 92 -9.00 7.90 16.71
N VAL A 93 -8.53 6.70 17.04
CA VAL A 93 -9.26 5.72 17.87
C VAL A 93 -8.67 5.72 19.27
N ALA A 94 -9.53 5.91 20.27
CA ALA A 94 -9.14 5.99 21.67
C ALA A 94 -10.24 5.38 22.55
N ALA A 95 -9.99 4.19 23.09
CA ALA A 95 -10.91 3.59 24.06
C ALA A 95 -10.98 4.43 25.34
N GLY A 96 -12.14 4.48 25.97
CA GLY A 96 -12.47 5.34 27.12
C GLY A 96 -12.63 6.84 26.83
N ARG A 97 -12.16 7.37 25.68
CA ARG A 97 -12.22 8.82 25.39
C ARG A 97 -13.50 9.23 24.67
N TRP A 98 -14.34 10.00 25.34
CA TRP A 98 -15.51 10.67 24.77
C TRP A 98 -15.15 12.09 24.38
N LEU A 99 -15.53 12.48 23.16
CA LEU A 99 -15.33 13.80 22.60
C LEU A 99 -16.69 14.42 22.29
N GLU A 100 -16.77 15.74 22.31
CA GLU A 100 -17.91 16.43 21.72
C GLU A 100 -17.97 16.11 20.22
N ALA A 101 -19.17 15.84 19.72
CA ALA A 101 -19.40 15.60 18.31
C ALA A 101 -19.34 16.94 17.58
N ASP A 102 -18.14 17.39 17.28
CA ASP A 102 -17.92 18.56 16.44
C ASP A 102 -18.10 18.16 14.97
N ASP A 103 -19.03 18.82 14.27
CA ASP A 103 -19.43 18.48 12.90
C ASP A 103 -18.48 19.07 11.83
N HIS A 104 -17.46 19.85 12.23
CA HIS A 104 -16.67 20.64 11.28
C HIS A 104 -15.17 20.70 11.62
N VAL A 105 -14.38 19.80 11.01
CA VAL A 105 -12.96 20.05 10.72
C VAL A 105 -12.67 19.56 9.29
N ASP A 106 -12.61 20.50 8.33
CA ASP A 106 -12.38 20.19 6.91
C ASP A 106 -10.93 19.73 6.62
N VAL A 107 -10.02 19.86 7.58
CA VAL A 107 -8.60 19.52 7.42
C VAL A 107 -8.26 18.25 8.21
N PRO A 108 -7.71 17.20 7.57
CA PRO A 108 -7.20 16.04 8.28
C PRO A 108 -6.16 16.46 9.32
N PRO A 109 -6.35 16.11 10.61
CA PRO A 109 -5.48 16.58 11.68
C PRO A 109 -4.06 15.98 11.67
N TYR A 110 -3.78 15.03 10.77
CA TYR A 110 -2.51 14.30 10.69
C TYR A 110 -1.98 14.22 9.27
N ASP A 111 -0.67 14.07 9.16
CA ASP A 111 0.00 13.80 7.89
C ASP A 111 -0.54 12.52 7.24
N PRO A 112 -0.83 12.53 5.93
CA PRO A 112 -1.29 11.34 5.24
C PRO A 112 -0.17 10.31 5.10
N VAL A 113 -0.54 9.03 5.00
CA VAL A 113 0.44 7.95 4.79
C VAL A 113 0.71 7.80 3.29
N PRO A 114 1.98 7.84 2.82
CA PRO A 114 2.31 7.78 1.39
C PRO A 114 2.22 6.35 0.86
N VAL A 115 1.01 5.84 0.73
CA VAL A 115 0.70 4.49 0.24
C VAL A 115 -0.37 4.54 -0.84
N GLN A 116 -0.28 3.58 -1.77
CA GLN A 116 -1.33 3.35 -2.74
C GLN A 116 -2.58 2.80 -2.03
N PRO A 117 -3.77 3.39 -2.24
CA PRO A 117 -5.02 2.79 -1.82
C PRO A 117 -5.19 1.39 -2.39
N ASP A 118 -5.86 0.52 -1.65
CA ASP A 118 -6.17 -0.83 -2.09
C ASP A 118 -7.18 -0.77 -3.24
N ALA A 119 -6.80 -1.29 -4.41
CA ALA A 119 -7.62 -1.25 -5.63
C ALA A 119 -8.93 -2.05 -5.51
N ARG A 120 -9.08 -2.90 -4.48
CA ARG A 120 -10.33 -3.62 -4.20
C ARG A 120 -11.47 -2.70 -3.74
N TRP A 121 -11.15 -1.48 -3.30
CA TRP A 121 -12.10 -0.55 -2.69
C TRP A 121 -12.02 0.84 -3.34
N PRO A 122 -13.12 1.62 -3.36
CA PRO A 122 -13.07 3.03 -3.76
C PRO A 122 -12.06 3.80 -2.92
N VAL A 123 -11.37 4.79 -3.51
CA VAL A 123 -10.33 5.56 -2.82
C VAL A 123 -10.93 6.38 -1.69
N GLU A 124 -12.09 6.99 -1.94
CA GLU A 124 -12.86 7.81 -1.01
C GLU A 124 -13.42 7.02 0.19
N ALA A 125 -13.46 5.69 0.10
CA ALA A 125 -13.90 4.82 1.19
C ALA A 125 -12.75 4.46 2.14
N GLN A 126 -11.51 4.82 1.80
CA GLN A 126 -10.30 4.41 2.53
C GLN A 126 -9.73 5.58 3.31
N TYR A 127 -9.44 5.35 4.59
CA TYR A 127 -8.88 6.38 5.47
C TYR A 127 -8.06 5.77 6.61
N GLY A 128 -7.19 6.56 7.19
CA GLY A 128 -6.36 6.21 8.34
C GLY A 128 -6.97 6.74 9.64
N LEU A 129 -6.82 5.97 10.73
CA LEU A 129 -7.09 6.41 12.09
C LEU A 129 -5.87 6.13 12.97
N MET A 130 -5.41 7.13 13.71
CA MET A 130 -4.29 6.97 14.63
C MET A 130 -4.74 6.31 15.93
N VAL A 131 -4.01 5.28 16.38
CA VAL A 131 -4.26 4.59 17.64
C VAL A 131 -3.78 5.45 18.80
N ARG A 132 -4.64 5.61 19.81
CA ARG A 132 -4.29 6.23 21.09
C ARG A 132 -4.59 5.32 22.26
N GLY A 133 -3.63 5.23 23.17
CA GLY A 133 -3.70 4.39 24.35
C GLY A 133 -3.36 2.92 24.07
N THR A 134 -3.76 2.05 24.99
CA THR A 134 -3.26 0.67 25.06
C THR A 134 -4.30 -0.39 24.70
N SER A 135 -5.54 -0.02 24.34
CA SER A 135 -6.64 -0.99 24.14
C SER A 135 -6.48 -1.95 22.97
N LEU A 136 -5.42 -1.79 22.18
CA LEU A 136 -5.07 -2.61 21.02
C LEU A 136 -3.61 -3.09 21.07
N ASN A 137 -2.89 -2.92 22.18
CA ASN A 137 -1.42 -3.04 22.20
C ASN A 137 -0.86 -4.43 21.85
N ARG A 138 -1.69 -5.48 21.75
CA ARG A 138 -1.28 -6.77 21.17
C ARG A 138 -1.14 -6.74 19.65
N VAL A 139 -1.92 -5.90 18.97
CA VAL A 139 -1.98 -5.80 17.51
C VAL A 139 -1.48 -4.46 16.96
N ALA A 140 -1.78 -3.34 17.64
CA ALA A 140 -1.39 -1.99 17.26
C ALA A 140 -1.02 -1.16 18.50
N LEU A 141 0.14 -0.50 18.45
CA LEU A 141 0.66 0.34 19.53
C LEU A 141 0.11 1.76 19.43
N ASP A 142 0.21 2.52 20.52
CA ASP A 142 -0.03 3.97 20.50
C ASP A 142 0.83 4.65 19.41
N GLY A 143 0.18 5.47 18.58
CA GLY A 143 0.80 6.14 17.44
C GLY A 143 0.81 5.34 16.13
N ASP A 144 0.42 4.07 16.13
CA ASP A 144 0.18 3.33 14.88
C ASP A 144 -1.02 3.91 14.13
N ILE A 145 -1.07 3.70 12.82
CA ILE A 145 -2.16 4.12 11.95
C ILE A 145 -2.89 2.88 11.43
N LEU A 146 -4.19 2.80 11.72
CA LEU A 146 -5.08 1.76 11.20
C LEU A 146 -5.60 2.19 9.83
N ALA A 147 -5.34 1.39 8.79
CA ALA A 147 -5.96 1.60 7.49
C ALA A 147 -7.36 0.98 7.48
N CYS A 148 -8.34 1.86 7.29
CA CYS A 148 -9.75 1.56 7.43
C CYS A 148 -10.45 1.65 6.07
N VAL A 149 -11.46 0.81 5.88
CA VAL A 149 -12.40 0.90 4.76
C VAL A 149 -13.80 1.07 5.31
N ASP A 150 -14.51 2.10 4.87
CA ASP A 150 -15.90 2.38 5.28
C ASP A 150 -16.79 1.15 5.06
N ALA A 151 -17.51 0.75 6.11
CA ALA A 151 -18.26 -0.49 6.12
C ALA A 151 -19.44 -0.46 5.14
N ILE A 152 -20.07 0.69 4.93
CA ILE A 152 -21.21 0.82 4.01
C ILE A 152 -20.72 0.79 2.57
N ALA A 153 -19.71 1.59 2.25
CA ALA A 153 -19.11 1.65 0.91
C ALA A 153 -18.56 0.28 0.48
N ALA A 154 -17.94 -0.45 1.40
CA ALA A 154 -17.43 -1.80 1.16
C ALA A 154 -18.51 -2.91 1.16
N ARG A 155 -19.78 -2.58 1.47
CA ARG A 155 -20.85 -3.56 1.74
C ARG A 155 -20.41 -4.63 2.74
N TYR A 156 -19.64 -4.19 3.74
CA TYR A 156 -18.95 -5.04 4.67
C TYR A 156 -19.94 -5.78 5.58
N ARG A 157 -19.57 -7.01 5.92
CA ARG A 157 -20.25 -7.88 6.87
C ARG A 157 -19.18 -8.39 7.83
N PRO A 158 -19.17 -7.92 9.09
CA PRO A 158 -18.16 -8.33 10.06
C PRO A 158 -18.08 -9.85 10.20
N ARG A 159 -16.86 -10.36 10.21
CA ARG A 159 -16.53 -11.77 10.46
C ARG A 159 -15.86 -11.89 11.82
N GLU A 160 -15.91 -13.10 12.35
CA GLU A 160 -15.23 -13.43 13.60
C GLU A 160 -13.75 -13.02 13.53
N ASP A 161 -13.29 -12.39 14.61
CA ASP A 161 -11.95 -11.86 14.82
C ASP A 161 -11.53 -10.66 13.95
N ASP A 162 -12.43 -10.13 13.12
CA ASP A 162 -12.16 -8.89 12.39
C ASP A 162 -11.89 -7.74 13.36
N LEU A 163 -10.86 -6.94 13.07
CA LEU A 163 -10.63 -5.69 13.78
C LEU A 163 -11.50 -4.60 13.14
N VAL A 164 -12.48 -4.10 13.89
CA VAL A 164 -13.48 -3.14 13.41
C VAL A 164 -13.38 -1.81 14.13
N ILE A 165 -13.69 -0.73 13.42
CA ILE A 165 -13.86 0.61 14.00
C ILE A 165 -15.30 0.76 14.45
N VAL A 166 -15.47 1.08 15.73
CA VAL A 166 -16.75 1.26 16.40
C VAL A 166 -16.87 2.72 16.82
N GLU A 167 -17.94 3.37 16.37
CA GLU A 167 -18.40 4.65 16.86
C GLU A 167 -19.51 4.41 17.89
N MET A 168 -19.39 5.06 19.04
CA MET A 168 -20.44 5.10 20.06
C MET A 168 -20.90 6.55 20.22
N ARG A 169 -22.22 6.77 20.24
CA ARG A 169 -22.82 8.09 20.43
C ARG A 169 -23.79 8.06 21.60
N ARG A 170 -23.76 9.09 22.44
CA ARG A 170 -24.69 9.26 23.57
C ARG A 170 -25.10 10.72 23.71
N ASN A 171 -26.02 11.01 24.63
CA ASN A 171 -26.58 12.35 24.86
C ASN A 171 -27.16 12.96 23.57
N ALA A 172 -28.04 12.23 22.90
CA ALA A 172 -28.61 12.62 21.60
C ALA A 172 -27.56 12.95 20.52
N GLY A 173 -26.40 12.30 20.58
CA GLY A 173 -25.32 12.47 19.61
C GLY A 173 -24.29 13.54 19.97
N LEU A 174 -24.48 14.28 21.06
CA LEU A 174 -23.54 15.34 21.49
C LEU A 174 -22.16 14.80 21.88
N LEU A 175 -22.10 13.57 22.38
CA LEU A 175 -20.85 12.91 22.70
C LEU A 175 -20.63 11.73 21.78
N ARG A 176 -19.42 11.65 21.24
CA ARG A 176 -18.96 10.52 20.42
C ARG A 176 -17.67 9.93 20.96
N GLN A 177 -17.55 8.62 20.81
CA GLN A 177 -16.33 7.87 21.03
C GLN A 177 -16.03 7.05 19.79
N MET A 178 -14.76 7.01 19.40
CA MET A 178 -14.28 6.15 18.32
C MET A 178 -13.21 5.20 18.87
N THR A 179 -13.41 3.90 18.70
CA THR A 179 -12.51 2.85 19.20
C THR A 179 -12.38 1.74 18.17
N ALA A 180 -11.25 1.02 18.15
CA ALA A 180 -11.19 -0.27 17.47
C ALA A 180 -11.40 -1.44 18.46
N LYS A 181 -12.02 -2.51 17.99
CA LYS A 181 -12.36 -3.71 18.76
C LYS A 181 -12.33 -4.96 17.86
N ARG A 182 -12.03 -6.12 18.43
CA ARG A 182 -12.21 -7.43 17.80
C ARG A 182 -13.67 -7.80 17.82
N TYR A 183 -14.20 -8.16 16.66
CA TYR A 183 -15.58 -8.58 16.51
C TYR A 183 -15.72 -10.07 16.85
N MET A 184 -16.57 -10.38 17.83
CA MET A 184 -16.91 -11.76 18.17
C MET A 184 -18.43 -11.92 18.16
N ARG A 185 -18.93 -12.84 17.33
CA ARG A 185 -20.36 -13.09 17.20
C ARG A 185 -20.76 -14.31 18.02
N LEU A 186 -21.62 -14.11 19.01
CA LEU A 186 -22.25 -15.19 19.76
C LEU A 186 -23.68 -15.43 19.26
N SER A 187 -24.31 -16.50 19.73
CA SER A 187 -25.66 -16.88 19.30
C SER A 187 -26.71 -15.82 19.66
N THR A 188 -26.56 -15.14 20.80
CA THR A 188 -27.54 -14.19 21.33
C THR A 188 -27.15 -12.72 21.16
N HIS A 189 -25.86 -12.43 21.05
CA HIS A 189 -25.33 -11.06 20.99
C HIS A 189 -23.98 -11.02 20.29
N ILE A 190 -23.40 -9.83 20.19
CA ILE A 190 -22.04 -9.58 19.71
C ILE A 190 -21.22 -9.03 20.87
N GLU A 191 -19.98 -9.49 20.97
CA GLU A 191 -18.97 -8.94 21.87
C GLU A 191 -17.90 -8.22 21.06
N LEU A 192 -17.59 -6.99 21.46
CA LEU A 192 -16.56 -6.15 20.87
C LEU A 192 -15.39 -6.06 21.85
N TRP A 193 -14.38 -6.89 21.64
CA TRP A 193 -13.27 -7.08 22.56
C TRP A 193 -12.12 -6.11 22.32
N PRO A 194 -11.50 -5.52 23.36
CA PRO A 194 -10.16 -4.97 23.25
C PRO A 194 -9.16 -6.06 22.85
N ASP A 195 -8.10 -5.70 22.12
CA ASP A 195 -7.00 -6.61 21.79
C ASP A 195 -5.75 -6.20 22.56
N SER A 196 -5.77 -6.42 23.88
CA SER A 196 -4.81 -5.83 24.81
C SER A 196 -4.39 -6.76 25.95
N ASP A 197 -3.14 -6.59 26.40
CA ASP A 197 -2.63 -7.18 27.65
C ASP A 197 -2.70 -6.23 28.85
N ASP A 198 -3.14 -4.99 28.65
CA ASP A 198 -3.31 -4.00 29.73
C ASP A 198 -4.51 -4.41 30.61
N PRO A 199 -4.34 -4.52 31.94
CA PRO A 199 -5.41 -4.91 32.85
C PRO A 199 -6.64 -4.01 32.81
N ARG A 200 -6.52 -2.77 32.31
CA ARG A 200 -7.65 -1.84 32.14
C ARG A 200 -8.61 -2.26 31.01
N TRP A 201 -8.15 -3.12 30.10
CA TRP A 201 -8.87 -3.46 28.87
C TRP A 201 -9.19 -4.96 28.79
N GLN A 202 -9.97 -5.45 29.76
CA GLN A 202 -10.30 -6.89 29.89
C GLN A 202 -11.81 -7.18 29.76
N THR A 203 -12.62 -6.17 29.44
CA THR A 203 -14.09 -6.31 29.31
C THR A 203 -14.55 -5.90 27.91
N PRO A 204 -15.40 -6.71 27.24
CA PRO A 204 -15.95 -6.36 25.95
C PRO A 204 -17.08 -5.35 26.06
N ILE A 205 -17.39 -4.69 24.94
CA ILE A 205 -18.68 -4.01 24.77
C ILE A 205 -19.66 -5.03 24.20
N ILE A 206 -20.77 -5.27 24.89
CA ILE A 206 -21.79 -6.23 24.49
C ILE A 206 -22.92 -5.49 23.78
N ILE A 207 -23.27 -5.89 22.55
CA ILE A 207 -24.38 -5.30 21.80
C ILE A 207 -25.32 -6.39 21.28
N PRO A 208 -26.64 -6.14 21.20
CA PRO A 208 -27.55 -7.06 20.53
C PRO A 208 -27.25 -7.14 19.03
N HIS A 209 -27.68 -8.24 18.40
CA HIS A 209 -27.50 -8.42 16.95
C HIS A 209 -28.17 -7.27 16.18
N PRO A 210 -27.42 -6.52 15.36
CA PRO A 210 -27.96 -5.43 14.56
C PRO A 210 -28.80 -5.96 13.39
N GLU A 211 -29.96 -5.34 13.13
CA GLU A 211 -30.83 -5.70 12.00
C GLU A 211 -30.15 -5.42 10.64
N ASP A 212 -29.42 -4.31 10.55
CA ASP A 212 -28.69 -3.87 9.36
C ASP A 212 -27.28 -4.49 9.25
N GLY A 213 -26.86 -5.25 10.27
CA GLY A 213 -25.53 -5.85 10.38
C GLY A 213 -24.45 -4.93 10.95
N LEU A 214 -24.72 -3.65 11.20
CA LEU A 214 -23.69 -2.64 11.54
C LEU A 214 -24.07 -1.71 12.71
N SER A 215 -25.36 -1.45 12.96
CA SER A 215 -25.85 -0.48 13.94
C SER A 215 -26.71 -1.14 15.00
N SER A 216 -26.38 -0.90 16.26
CA SER A 216 -27.07 -1.42 17.44
C SER A 216 -27.23 -0.33 18.49
N ALA A 217 -27.94 -0.62 19.58
CA ALA A 217 -28.05 0.29 20.70
C ALA A 217 -28.01 -0.49 22.02
N VAL A 218 -27.45 0.14 23.03
CA VAL A 218 -27.39 -0.36 24.41
C VAL A 218 -27.87 0.72 25.37
N GLU A 219 -28.34 0.31 26.53
CA GLU A 219 -28.73 1.21 27.62
C GLU A 219 -27.73 1.07 28.77
N ASP A 220 -27.26 2.20 29.29
CA ASP A 220 -26.48 2.29 30.52
C ASP A 220 -27.17 3.21 31.54
N GLU A 221 -26.49 3.49 32.66
CA GLU A 221 -27.00 4.38 33.71
C GLU A 221 -27.20 5.83 33.23
N ASP A 222 -26.44 6.27 32.22
CA ASP A 222 -26.48 7.62 31.64
C ASP A 222 -27.49 7.72 30.47
N GLY A 223 -28.00 6.60 29.97
CA GLY A 223 -29.06 6.52 28.98
C GLY A 223 -28.72 5.64 27.77
N ARG A 224 -29.33 5.94 26.62
CA ARG A 224 -29.14 5.17 25.39
C ARG A 224 -27.83 5.53 24.71
N ILE A 225 -27.02 4.51 24.42
CA ILE A 225 -25.83 4.60 23.59
C ILE A 225 -26.12 3.94 22.25
N GLU A 226 -25.95 4.69 21.17
CA GLU A 226 -25.95 4.16 19.81
C GLU A 226 -24.55 3.63 19.48
N VAL A 227 -24.47 2.41 18.97
CA VAL A 227 -23.21 1.74 18.62
C VAL A 227 -23.22 1.42 17.14
N ARG A 228 -22.21 1.84 16.41
CA ARG A 228 -22.09 1.62 14.96
C ARG A 228 -20.71 1.11 14.58
N ILE A 229 -20.67 -0.01 13.85
CA ILE A 229 -19.48 -0.48 13.16
C ILE A 229 -19.30 0.37 11.90
N LYS A 230 -18.32 1.29 11.93
CA LYS A 230 -18.05 2.26 10.87
C LYS A 230 -17.14 1.72 9.78
N ALA A 231 -16.21 0.86 10.13
CA ALA A 231 -15.15 0.43 9.22
C ALA A 231 -14.58 -0.93 9.61
N MET A 232 -13.98 -1.62 8.64
CA MET A 232 -13.03 -2.69 8.89
C MET A 232 -11.60 -2.15 8.82
N VAL A 233 -10.69 -2.74 9.59
CA VAL A 233 -9.25 -2.47 9.50
C VAL A 233 -8.61 -3.51 8.59
N THR A 234 -7.86 -3.07 7.57
CA THR A 234 -7.25 -3.96 6.57
C THR A 234 -5.75 -4.17 6.79
N TRP A 235 -5.04 -3.17 7.29
CA TRP A 235 -3.62 -3.24 7.64
C TRP A 235 -3.26 -2.13 8.64
N ILE A 236 -2.05 -2.23 9.20
CA ILE A 236 -1.51 -1.29 10.18
C ILE A 236 -0.20 -0.72 9.66
N HIS A 237 -0.04 0.60 9.74
CA HIS A 237 1.22 1.28 9.48
C HIS A 237 1.80 1.82 10.77
N ARG A 238 3.04 1.44 11.05
CA ARG A 238 3.83 1.99 12.15
C ARG A 238 4.81 3.02 11.60
N PRO A 239 4.57 4.32 11.79
CA PRO A 239 5.53 5.33 11.39
C PRO A 239 6.81 5.18 12.22
N MET A 240 7.96 5.38 11.57
CA MET A 240 9.23 5.34 12.29
C MET A 240 9.32 6.57 13.20
N GLN A 241 9.23 6.34 14.51
CA GLN A 241 9.43 7.36 15.52
C GLN A 241 10.87 7.86 15.43
N ARG A 242 11.08 9.11 15.01
CA ARG A 242 12.40 9.74 15.09
C ARG A 242 12.73 9.86 16.58
N ARG A 243 13.81 9.22 17.03
CA ARG A 243 14.37 9.52 18.34
C ARG A 243 14.78 10.99 18.31
N GLY A 244 14.07 11.84 19.06
CA GLY A 244 14.46 13.23 19.23
C GLY A 244 15.94 13.29 19.66
N ARG A 245 16.69 14.20 19.04
CA ARG A 245 17.99 14.62 19.57
C ARG A 245 17.79 15.42 20.84
#